data_AF-A0AAN7TEB9-F1
#
_entry.id   AF-A0AAN7TEB9-F1
#
_cell.length_a   1.000
_cell.length_b   1.000
_cell.length_c   1.000
_cell.angle_alpha   90.00
_cell.angle_beta   90.00
_cell.angle_gamma   90.00
#
_symmetry.space_group_name_H-M   'P 1'
#
loop_
_entity.id
_entity.type
_entity.pdbx_description
1 polymer ?
#
loop_
_entity_poly.entity_id
_entity_poly.type
_entity_poly.pdbx_seq_one_letter_code
_entity_poly.pdbx_strand_id
1 'polypeptide(L)'
;MVQRHDLSISEHNNEDQVAQEATALVDHGRWRLSTDGRELERTFKFRTFKVTWEFMNQVAEECKAQRHHPEWTNVFNRTAIKWTTHKPLGLSLKDTHMARFCDEVAAELGEQLEDGQGVEVKRVEGEGSVGDQK
;
A
#
# COMPACT_ATOMS: atom_id res chain seq x y z
N MET A 1 -14.20 -5.74 -2.95
CA MET A 1 -14.52 -4.32 -2.80
C MET A 1 -14.81 -4.08 -1.33
N VAL A 2 -13.90 -3.38 -0.66
CA VAL A 2 -14.02 -3.03 0.76
C VAL A 2 -15.23 -2.10 0.95
N GLN A 3 -16.04 -2.38 1.97
CA GLN A 3 -17.18 -1.55 2.34
C GLN A 3 -16.85 -0.69 3.55
N ARG A 4 -17.54 0.44 3.72
CA ARG A 4 -17.33 1.34 4.88
C ARG A 4 -17.45 0.62 6.23
N HIS A 5 -18.32 -0.39 6.34
CA HIS A 5 -18.53 -1.14 7.58
C HIS A 5 -17.43 -2.17 7.88
N ASP A 6 -16.56 -2.46 6.91
CA ASP A 6 -15.39 -3.33 7.11
C ASP A 6 -14.26 -2.56 7.80
N LEU A 7 -14.29 -1.22 7.81
CA LEU A 7 -13.23 -0.36 8.28
C LEU A 7 -13.46 0.13 9.72
N SER A 8 -12.49 -0.16 10.59
CA SER A 8 -12.42 0.38 11.95
C SER A 8 -11.50 1.60 11.95
N ILE A 9 -12.09 2.80 11.92
CA ILE A 9 -11.36 4.07 11.85
C ILE A 9 -11.11 4.61 13.26
N SER A 10 -9.88 5.05 13.55
CA SER A 10 -9.52 5.70 14.80
C SER A 10 -10.33 6.98 14.98
N GLU A 11 -10.83 7.21 16.20
CA GLU A 11 -11.54 8.44 16.55
C GLU A 11 -10.70 9.70 16.23
N HIS A 12 -11.39 10.83 16.04
CA HIS A 12 -10.81 12.14 15.69
C HIS A 12 -10.08 12.20 14.34
N ASN A 13 -10.39 11.27 13.42
CA ASN A 13 -9.94 11.32 12.03
C ASN A 13 -11.06 11.74 11.09
N ASN A 14 -10.68 12.15 9.88
CA ASN A 14 -11.61 12.31 8.77
C ASN A 14 -12.02 10.93 8.24
N GLU A 15 -13.15 10.41 8.71
CA GLU A 15 -13.60 9.05 8.40
C GLU A 15 -13.80 8.81 6.90
N ASP A 16 -14.40 9.76 6.18
CA ASP A 16 -14.66 9.62 4.76
C ASP A 16 -13.35 9.55 3.96
N GLN A 17 -12.39 10.39 4.32
CA GLN A 17 -11.08 10.40 3.67
C GLN A 17 -10.29 9.13 3.98
N VAL A 18 -10.24 8.69 5.25
CA VAL A 18 -9.58 7.43 5.61
C VAL A 18 -10.22 6.26 4.88
N ALA A 19 -11.56 6.21 4.81
CA ALA A 19 -12.27 5.14 4.12
C ALA A 19 -11.98 5.14 2.62
N GLN A 20 -12.00 6.30 1.98
CA GLN A 20 -11.67 6.45 0.57
C GLN A 20 -10.24 5.97 0.28
N GLU A 21 -9.26 6.45 1.04
CA GLU A 21 -7.85 6.14 0.83
C GLU A 21 -7.53 4.66 1.12
N ALA A 22 -8.06 4.10 2.21
CA ALA A 22 -7.89 2.69 2.55
C ALA A 22 -8.54 1.77 1.50
N THR A 23 -9.75 2.12 1.04
CA THR A 23 -10.44 1.36 -0.01
C THR A 23 -9.63 1.37 -1.31
N ALA A 24 -9.06 2.52 -1.71
CA ALA A 24 -8.22 2.58 -2.90
C ALA A 24 -6.96 1.72 -2.80
N LEU A 25 -6.29 1.72 -1.64
CA LEU A 25 -5.10 0.88 -1.38
C LEU A 25 -5.40 -0.62 -1.45
N VAL A 26 -6.61 -1.04 -1.10
CA VAL A 26 -7.03 -2.44 -1.09
C VAL A 26 -7.63 -2.88 -2.42
N ASP A 27 -8.62 -2.15 -2.94
CA ASP A 27 -9.38 -2.55 -4.13
C ASP A 27 -8.62 -2.28 -5.44
N HIS A 28 -7.67 -1.35 -5.43
CA HIS A 28 -6.88 -0.97 -6.62
C HIS A 28 -5.37 -1.09 -6.38
N GLY A 29 -4.95 -1.49 -5.18
CA GLY A 29 -3.56 -1.68 -4.83
C GLY A 29 -3.24 -3.14 -4.47
N ARG A 30 -2.24 -3.30 -3.62
CA ARG A 30 -1.79 -4.61 -3.11
C ARG A 30 -1.85 -4.72 -1.59
N TRP A 31 -2.47 -3.74 -0.94
CA TRP A 31 -2.70 -3.78 0.49
C TRP A 31 -3.89 -4.68 0.80
N ARG A 32 -3.87 -5.30 1.98
CA ARG A 32 -5.01 -6.03 2.50
C ARG A 32 -5.49 -5.36 3.78
N LEU A 33 -6.80 -5.36 3.96
CA LEU A 33 -7.40 -5.01 5.24
C LEU A 33 -7.34 -6.24 6.15
N SER A 34 -6.90 -6.06 7.39
CA SER A 34 -7.03 -7.07 8.45
C SER A 34 -8.48 -7.44 8.72
N THR A 35 -8.72 -8.61 9.28
CA THR A 35 -10.07 -9.15 9.51
C THR A 35 -10.93 -8.30 10.44
N ASP A 36 -10.33 -7.54 11.35
CA ASP A 36 -11.04 -6.64 12.26
C ASP A 36 -11.11 -5.19 11.75
N GLY A 37 -10.59 -4.93 10.53
CA GLY A 37 -10.70 -3.65 9.86
C GLY A 37 -9.75 -2.57 10.35
N ARG A 38 -8.78 -2.90 11.22
CA ARG A 38 -7.96 -1.91 11.95
C ARG A 38 -6.58 -1.66 11.36
N GLU A 39 -6.12 -2.57 10.52
CA GLU A 39 -4.76 -2.60 10.01
C GLU A 39 -4.74 -2.77 8.48
N LEU A 40 -3.81 -2.05 7.85
CA LEU A 40 -3.41 -2.28 6.46
C LEU A 40 -2.15 -3.14 6.44
N GLU A 41 -2.20 -4.27 5.75
CA GLU A 41 -1.11 -5.24 5.66
C GLU A 41 -0.59 -5.40 4.23
N ARG A 42 0.74 -5.46 4.07
CA ARG A 42 1.36 -5.81 2.79
C ARG A 42 2.73 -6.46 2.98
N THR A 43 3.15 -7.29 2.04
CA THR A 43 4.51 -7.84 1.98
C THR A 43 5.22 -7.36 0.73
N PHE A 44 6.39 -6.75 0.93
CA PHE A 44 7.28 -6.28 -0.13
C PHE A 44 8.37 -7.31 -0.36
N LYS A 45 8.82 -7.47 -1.60
CA LYS A 45 9.92 -8.37 -1.98
C LYS A 45 10.89 -7.65 -2.88
N PHE A 46 12.19 -7.82 -2.64
CA PHE A 46 13.24 -7.24 -3.49
C PHE A 46 14.22 -8.31 -3.95
N ARG A 47 15.14 -7.93 -4.85
CA ARG A 47 16.13 -8.88 -5.37
C ARG A 47 17.16 -9.34 -4.32
N THR A 48 17.49 -8.49 -3.36
CA THR A 48 18.52 -8.79 -2.34
C THR A 48 18.15 -8.21 -0.98
N PHE A 49 18.78 -8.74 0.08
CA PHE A 49 18.70 -8.16 1.43
C PHE A 49 19.14 -6.69 1.45
N LYS A 50 20.18 -6.31 0.69
CA LYS A 50 20.66 -4.92 0.66
C LYS A 50 19.59 -3.94 0.17
N VAL A 51 18.87 -4.28 -0.91
CA VAL A 51 17.78 -3.43 -1.43
C VAL A 51 16.59 -3.41 -0.47
N THR A 52 16.32 -4.54 0.19
CA THR A 52 15.26 -4.63 1.20
C THR A 52 15.57 -3.75 2.42
N TRP A 53 16.84 -3.72 2.85
CA TRP A 53 17.28 -2.85 3.93
C TRP A 53 17.23 -1.37 3.55
N GLU A 54 17.55 -1.03 2.30
CA GLU A 54 17.41 0.33 1.77
C GLU A 54 15.94 0.80 1.81
N PHE A 55 15.01 -0.06 1.38
CA PHE A 55 13.57 0.19 1.52
C PHE A 55 13.18 0.47 2.97
N MET A 56 13.63 -0.39 3.91
CA MET A 56 13.35 -0.22 5.33
C MET A 56 13.93 1.07 5.90
N ASN A 57 15.13 1.47 5.49
CA ASN A 57 15.75 2.73 5.91
C ASN A 57 14.91 3.95 5.49
N GLN A 58 14.45 3.99 4.24
CA GLN A 58 13.63 5.10 3.75
C GLN A 58 12.27 5.16 4.45
N VAL A 59 11.62 4.01 4.68
CA VAL A 59 10.41 3.93 5.50
C VAL A 59 10.66 4.43 6.91
N ALA A 60 11.78 4.06 7.55
CA ALA A 60 12.11 4.49 8.91
C ALA A 60 12.33 6.01 9.02
N GLU A 61 12.92 6.66 8.02
CA GLU A 61 13.05 8.12 8.01
C GLU A 61 11.68 8.81 7.90
N GLU A 62 10.78 8.31 7.05
CA GLU A 62 9.42 8.86 6.95
C GLU A 62 8.60 8.57 8.23
N CYS A 63 8.79 7.42 8.88
CA CYS A 63 8.19 7.14 10.19
C CYS A 63 8.51 8.24 11.22
N LYS A 64 9.77 8.70 11.22
CA LYS A 64 10.24 9.76 12.11
C LYS A 64 9.60 11.10 11.77
N ALA A 65 9.46 11.42 10.47
CA ALA A 65 8.78 12.64 10.03
C ALA A 65 7.30 12.64 10.42
N GLN A 66 6.59 11.53 10.20
CA GLN A 66 5.16 11.38 10.52
C GLN A 66 4.87 11.10 12.00
N ARG A 67 5.92 10.78 12.77
CA ARG A 67 5.84 10.25 14.14
C ARG A 67 4.84 9.10 14.22
N HIS A 68 4.97 8.16 13.27
CA HIS A 68 4.08 7.03 13.08
C HIS A 68 4.91 5.82 12.69
N HIS A 69 4.75 4.69 13.37
CA HIS A 69 5.64 3.55 13.21
C HIS A 69 4.82 2.29 12.88
N PRO A 70 5.34 1.40 12.02
CA PRO A 70 4.64 0.18 11.68
C PRO A 70 4.96 -0.91 12.71
N GLU A 71 4.18 -1.98 12.65
CA GLU A 71 4.72 -3.30 12.95
C GLU A 71 5.26 -3.93 11.67
N TRP A 72 6.46 -4.50 11.73
CA TRP A 72 7.02 -5.19 10.57
C TRP A 72 7.89 -6.39 10.95
N THR A 73 8.03 -7.31 10.00
CA THR A 73 8.98 -8.43 10.06
C THR A 73 9.77 -8.49 8.77
N ASN A 74 11.08 -8.68 8.86
CA ASN A 74 11.96 -8.81 7.70
C ASN A 74 12.63 -10.18 7.67
N VAL A 75 12.53 -10.88 6.53
CA VAL A 75 13.18 -12.17 6.28
C VAL A 75 13.91 -12.10 4.95
N PHE A 76 15.23 -11.95 5.00
CA PHE A 76 16.10 -11.78 3.83
C PHE A 76 15.62 -10.68 2.88
N ASN A 77 14.96 -11.05 1.79
CA ASN A 77 14.55 -10.13 0.74
C ASN A 77 13.05 -9.79 0.78
N ARG A 78 12.39 -10.01 1.93
CA ARG A 78 10.98 -9.76 2.14
C ARG A 78 10.72 -8.99 3.42
N THR A 79 9.91 -7.95 3.33
CA THR A 79 9.44 -7.18 4.48
C THR A 79 7.92 -7.20 4.51
N ALA A 80 7.34 -7.83 5.53
CA ALA A 80 5.91 -7.73 5.83
C ALA A 80 5.68 -6.55 6.76
N ILE A 81 4.76 -5.66 6.40
CA ILE A 81 4.45 -4.41 7.10
C ILE A 81 2.97 -4.37 7.44
N LYS A 82 2.67 -3.87 8.65
CA LYS A 82 1.33 -3.54 9.13
C LYS A 82 1.30 -2.08 9.58
N TRP A 83 0.29 -1.35 9.13
CA TRP A 83 -0.01 0.01 9.58
C TRP A 83 -1.31 0.04 10.36
N THR A 84 -1.26 0.57 11.57
CA THR A 84 -2.43 0.86 12.39
C THR A 84 -2.14 2.03 13.35
N THR A 85 -3.20 2.70 13.81
CA THR A 85 -3.11 3.66 14.89
C THR A 85 -3.53 2.98 16.19
N HIS A 86 -2.61 2.88 17.14
CA HIS A 86 -2.86 2.18 18.41
C HIS A 86 -3.73 2.98 19.40
N LYS A 87 -3.84 4.30 19.23
CA LYS A 87 -4.61 5.16 20.15
C LYS A 87 -5.10 6.47 19.50
N PRO A 88 -6.42 6.71 19.46
CA PRO A 88 -7.49 5.71 19.60
C PRO A 88 -7.31 4.58 18.59
N LEU A 89 -7.81 3.38 18.91
CA LEU A 89 -7.51 2.18 18.12
C LEU A 89 -8.25 2.21 16.77
N GLY A 90 -7.53 2.04 15.65
CA GLY A 90 -8.10 1.91 14.31
C GLY A 90 -7.21 2.52 13.22
N LEU A 91 -7.72 2.60 11.99
CA LEU A 91 -7.05 3.25 10.88
C LEU A 91 -7.13 4.78 10.97
N SER A 92 -6.06 5.47 10.60
CA SER A 92 -5.99 6.93 10.47
C SER A 92 -5.42 7.33 9.11
N LEU A 93 -5.41 8.64 8.84
CA LEU A 93 -4.75 9.19 7.65
C LEU A 93 -3.23 8.93 7.63
N LYS A 94 -2.62 8.69 8.80
CA LYS A 94 -1.19 8.35 8.86
C LYS A 94 -0.94 6.93 8.34
N ASP A 95 -1.86 6.01 8.58
CA ASP A 95 -1.76 4.64 8.10
C ASP A 95 -1.83 4.60 6.57
N THR A 96 -2.79 5.32 5.99
CA THR A 96 -2.95 5.40 4.53
C THR A 96 -1.81 6.19 3.86
N HIS A 97 -1.30 7.24 4.51
CA HIS A 97 -0.09 7.95 4.06
C HIS A 97 1.12 7.03 4.02
N MET A 98 1.42 6.37 5.13
CA MET A 98 2.60 5.50 5.21
C MET A 98 2.49 4.30 4.27
N ALA A 99 1.29 3.77 4.05
CA ALA A 99 1.04 2.73 3.07
C ALA A 99 1.38 3.18 1.63
N ARG A 100 0.93 4.38 1.22
CA ARG A 100 1.29 4.96 -0.09
C ARG A 100 2.79 5.21 -0.22
N PHE A 101 3.41 5.78 0.81
CA PHE A 101 4.85 6.02 0.82
C PHE A 101 5.65 4.72 0.62
N CYS A 102 5.24 3.62 1.26
CA CYS A 102 5.86 2.32 1.04
C CYS A 102 5.72 1.87 -0.43
N ASP A 103 4.57 2.11 -1.07
CA ASP A 103 4.35 1.74 -2.48
C ASP A 103 5.25 2.54 -3.42
N GLU A 104 5.41 3.84 -3.17
CA GLU A 104 6.29 4.75 -3.92
C GLU A 104 7.75 4.29 -3.84
N VAL A 105 8.28 4.15 -2.62
CA VAL A 105 9.67 3.71 -2.40
C VAL A 105 9.91 2.31 -2.96
N ALA A 106 8.95 1.40 -2.81
CA ALA A 106 9.06 0.04 -3.35
C ALA A 106 9.14 0.04 -4.88
N ALA A 107 8.36 0.90 -5.56
CA ALA A 107 8.42 1.06 -7.00
C ALA A 107 9.79 1.61 -7.45
N GLU A 108 10.32 2.62 -6.76
CA GLU A 108 11.62 3.22 -7.05
C GLU A 108 12.79 2.21 -6.88
N LEU A 109 12.71 1.36 -5.85
CA LEU A 109 13.73 0.35 -5.55
C LEU A 109 13.57 -0.95 -6.35
N GLY A 110 12.60 -1.02 -7.25
CA GLY A 110 12.39 -2.17 -8.13
C GLY A 110 11.90 -3.40 -7.38
N GLU A 111 10.81 -3.26 -6.61
CA GLU A 111 10.08 -4.38 -6.01
C GLU A 111 9.84 -5.51 -7.02
N GLN A 112 10.12 -6.74 -6.58
CA GLN A 112 9.82 -7.95 -7.33
C GLN A 112 8.37 -8.34 -7.09
N LEU A 113 7.53 -8.08 -8.09
CA LEU A 113 6.16 -8.58 -8.10
C LEU A 113 6.20 -10.08 -8.37
N GLU A 114 5.52 -10.87 -7.54
CA GLU A 114 5.28 -12.27 -7.86
C GLU A 114 4.12 -12.33 -8.87
N ASP A 115 4.27 -13.18 -9.88
CA ASP A 115 3.19 -13.47 -10.83
C ASP A 115 1.97 -13.98 -10.03
N GLY A 116 0.90 -13.19 -9.99
CA GLY A 116 -0.35 -13.53 -9.28
C GLY A 116 -0.92 -12.46 -8.33
N GLN A 117 -0.29 -11.30 -8.16
CA GLN A 117 -0.83 -10.17 -7.36
C GLN A 117 -0.82 -8.82 -8.10
N GLY A 118 -0.97 -8.85 -9.43
CA GLY A 118 -1.12 -7.65 -10.26
C GLY A 118 -2.57 -7.45 -10.69
N VAL A 119 -3.11 -6.26 -10.45
CA VAL A 119 -4.35 -5.79 -11.07
C VAL A 119 -4.20 -5.88 -12.59
N GLU A 120 -5.15 -6.55 -13.24
CA GLU A 120 -5.23 -6.63 -14.70
C GLU A 120 -5.57 -5.23 -15.25
N VAL A 121 -4.54 -4.46 -15.63
CA VAL A 121 -4.73 -3.21 -16.37
C VAL A 121 -5.12 -3.60 -17.79
N LYS A 122 -6.43 -3.57 -18.07
CA LYS A 122 -6.93 -3.66 -19.44
C LYS A 122 -6.35 -2.51 -20.26
N ARG A 123 -5.37 -2.83 -21.13
CA ARG A 123 -4.98 -1.92 -22.20
C ARG A 123 -6.20 -1.77 -23.10
N VAL A 124 -6.68 -0.53 -23.24
CA VAL A 124 -7.66 -0.20 -24.28
C VAL A 124 -6.90 -0.21 -25.59
N GLU A 125 -7.10 -1.24 -26.40
CA GLU A 125 -6.68 -1.24 -27.79
C GLU A 125 -7.57 -0.24 -28.54
N GLY A 126 -7.01 0.94 -28.81
CA GLY A 126 -7.60 1.88 -29.76
C GLY A 126 -7.34 1.37 -31.17
N GLU A 127 -8.42 0.94 -31.82
CA GLU A 127 -8.46 0.45 -33.20
C GLU A 127 -7.83 1.45 -34.17
N GLY A 128 -6.90 0.95 -35.00
CA GLY A 128 -6.45 1.64 -36.18
C GLY A 128 -7.46 1.48 -37.31
N SER A 129 -7.81 2.58 -37.98
CA SER A 129 -8.26 2.59 -39.37
C SER A 129 -8.56 4.03 -39.80
N VAL A 130 -7.71 4.62 -40.63
CA VAL A 130 -8.18 5.35 -41.82
C VAL A 130 -7.24 4.99 -42.96
N GLY A 131 -7.81 4.33 -43.97
CA GLY A 131 -7.13 3.89 -45.16
C GLY A 131 -6.73 5.05 -46.08
N ASP A 132 -5.59 4.84 -46.72
CA ASP A 132 -5.11 5.62 -47.85
C ASP A 132 -5.97 5.26 -49.08
N GLN A 133 -6.62 6.24 -49.69
CA GLN A 133 -7.16 6.13 -51.05
C GLN A 133 -6.62 7.27 -51.90
N LYS A 134 -6.04 6.83 -53.02
CA LYS A 134 -5.59 7.54 -54.23
C LYS A 134 -6.17 8.92 -54.50
#